data_AF-A0A3D5YWR1-F1
#
_entry.id   AF-A0A3D5YWR1-F1
#
_cell.length_a   1.000
_cell.length_b   1.000
_cell.length_c   1.000
_cell.angle_alpha   90.00
_cell.angle_beta   90.00
_cell.angle_gamma   90.00
#
_symmetry.space_group_name_H-M   'P 1'
#
loop_
_entity.id
_entity.type
_entity.pdbx_description
1 polymer ?
#
loop_
_entity_poly.entity_id
_entity_poly.type
_entity_poly.pdbx_seq_one_letter_code
_entity_poly.pdbx_strand_id
1 'polypeptide(L)'
;MANREINEYINRKYYRWLDYACYHCNHAGISDEANDVLNEVVIALIEKDESKLIKMLHTKKGQYTELDFYILRMIKLNVYSPTSPYQNKFKHIPANSVVDYRKLNIEDCEYEETDRPAEILAQFNQVRAIFNDLCLCEKARNVFEHRFFNDRSFSEWKGPESKKELYEIYKKTVKLIRMKINKNCLI
;
A
#
# COMPACT_ATOMS: atom_id res chain seq x y z
N MET A 1 3.21 -34.26 21.40
CA MET A 1 3.70 -35.51 20.76
C MET A 1 3.43 -35.52 19.26
N ALA A 2 2.23 -35.11 18.81
CA ALA A 2 1.84 -35.03 17.40
C ALA A 2 2.79 -34.25 16.47
N ASN A 3 3.31 -33.11 16.93
CA ASN A 3 4.19 -32.25 16.15
C ASN A 3 5.47 -32.98 15.69
N ARG A 4 5.98 -33.93 16.49
CA ARG A 4 7.18 -34.70 16.15
C ARG A 4 6.96 -35.65 14.99
N GLU A 5 5.83 -36.36 14.96
CA GLU A 5 5.49 -37.29 13.88
C GLU A 5 5.27 -36.54 12.55
N ILE A 6 4.59 -35.40 12.60
CA ILE A 6 4.38 -34.54 11.43
C ILE A 6 5.70 -33.99 10.91
N ASN A 7 6.59 -33.50 11.79
CA ASN A 7 7.89 -32.98 11.38
C ASN A 7 8.80 -34.06 10.80
N GLU A 8 8.80 -35.27 11.36
CA GLU A 8 9.52 -36.40 10.78
C GLU A 8 8.96 -36.80 9.41
N TYR A 9 7.64 -36.74 9.23
CA TYR A 9 7.00 -36.98 7.94
C TYR A 9 7.38 -35.92 6.90
N ILE A 10 7.30 -34.65 7.26
CA ILE A 10 7.69 -33.50 6.42
C ILE A 10 9.15 -33.67 5.99
N ASN A 11 10.07 -33.89 6.92
CA ASN A 11 11.49 -34.03 6.61
C ASN A 11 11.79 -35.18 5.62
N ARG A 12 11.08 -36.31 5.74
CA ARG A 12 11.26 -37.45 4.82
C ARG A 12 10.73 -37.16 3.41
N LYS A 13 9.66 -36.38 3.28
CA LYS A 13 8.98 -36.11 2.02
C LYS A 13 9.38 -34.78 1.38
N TYR A 14 10.07 -33.92 2.11
CA TYR A 14 10.45 -32.57 1.71
C TYR A 14 11.09 -32.52 0.32
N TYR A 15 12.15 -33.30 0.09
CA TYR A 15 12.85 -33.33 -1.19
C TYR A 15 11.94 -33.72 -2.37
N ARG A 16 11.01 -34.65 -2.15
CA ARG A 16 10.07 -35.08 -3.19
C ARG A 16 9.01 -34.03 -3.49
N TRP A 17 8.61 -33.24 -2.48
CA TRP A 17 7.75 -32.07 -2.70
C TRP A 17 8.51 -30.93 -3.37
N LEU A 18 9.80 -30.78 -3.08
CA LEU A 18 10.67 -29.81 -3.73
C LEU A 18 10.83 -30.11 -5.22
N ASP A 19 11.07 -31.37 -5.59
CA ASP A 19 11.11 -31.78 -7.01
C ASP A 19 9.81 -31.40 -7.75
N TYR A 20 8.67 -31.58 -7.08
CA TYR A 20 7.37 -31.21 -7.61
C TYR A 20 7.18 -29.69 -7.75
N ALA A 21 7.65 -28.93 -6.75
CA ALA A 21 7.66 -27.47 -6.79
C ALA A 21 8.56 -26.98 -7.92
N CYS A 22 9.78 -27.50 -8.05
CA CYS A 22 10.71 -27.21 -9.15
C CYS A 22 10.06 -27.44 -10.52
N TYR A 23 9.40 -28.59 -10.70
CA TYR A 23 8.70 -28.89 -11.95
C TYR A 23 7.67 -27.81 -12.30
N HIS A 24 6.80 -27.43 -11.36
CA HIS A 24 5.76 -26.43 -11.61
C HIS A 24 6.32 -25.00 -11.75
N CYS A 25 7.32 -24.65 -10.96
CA CYS A 25 7.99 -23.35 -11.01
C CYS A 25 8.71 -23.13 -12.35
N ASN A 26 9.40 -24.16 -12.86
CA ASN A 26 10.00 -24.14 -14.19
C ASN A 26 8.96 -23.92 -15.29
N HIS A 27 7.79 -24.56 -15.19
CA HIS A 27 6.71 -24.37 -16.17
C HIS A 27 6.04 -22.99 -16.08
N ALA A 28 6.09 -22.34 -14.92
CA ALA A 28 5.53 -21.00 -14.70
C ALA A 28 6.55 -19.87 -14.97
N GLY A 29 7.81 -20.20 -15.27
CA GLY A 29 8.86 -19.21 -15.53
C GLY A 29 9.48 -18.60 -14.27
N ILE A 30 9.32 -19.24 -13.10
CA ILE A 30 9.85 -18.82 -11.80
C ILE A 30 10.76 -19.90 -11.20
N SER A 31 11.71 -20.43 -11.98
CA SER A 31 12.53 -21.60 -11.61
C SER A 31 13.25 -21.46 -10.27
N ASP A 32 13.70 -20.26 -9.96
CA ASP A 32 14.57 -20.00 -8.80
C ASP A 32 13.78 -19.92 -7.48
N GLU A 33 12.45 -19.88 -7.56
CA GLU A 33 11.53 -19.66 -6.44
C GLU A 33 10.95 -20.95 -5.84
N ALA A 34 11.33 -22.12 -6.37
CA ALA A 34 10.75 -23.40 -5.96
C ALA A 34 10.87 -23.68 -4.45
N ASN A 35 11.98 -23.27 -3.83
CA ASN A 35 12.18 -23.38 -2.38
C ASN A 35 11.22 -22.47 -1.61
N ASP A 36 11.07 -21.22 -2.05
CA ASP A 36 10.24 -20.23 -1.37
C ASP A 36 8.75 -20.60 -1.45
N VAL A 37 8.31 -21.10 -2.62
CA VAL A 37 6.96 -21.64 -2.80
C VAL A 37 6.70 -22.80 -1.84
N LEU A 38 7.64 -23.75 -1.73
CA LEU A 38 7.47 -24.89 -0.83
C LEU A 38 7.48 -24.46 0.64
N ASN A 39 8.36 -23.54 1.02
CA ASN A 39 8.46 -23.02 2.38
C ASN A 39 7.16 -22.34 2.82
N GLU A 40 6.54 -21.52 1.96
CA GLU A 40 5.24 -20.92 2.26
C GLU A 40 4.14 -21.98 2.46
N VAL A 41 4.17 -23.07 1.69
CA VAL A 41 3.23 -24.19 1.90
C VAL A 41 3.47 -24.86 3.25
N VAL A 42 4.72 -25.11 3.63
CA VAL A 42 5.09 -25.74 4.91
C VAL A 42 4.74 -24.83 6.10
N ILE A 43 4.97 -23.53 5.99
CA ILE A 43 4.58 -22.53 7.02
C ILE A 43 3.06 -22.57 7.21
N ALA A 44 2.30 -22.48 6.11
CA ALA A 44 0.83 -22.55 6.16
C ALA A 44 0.31 -23.90 6.69
N LEU A 45 1.14 -24.95 6.67
CA LEU A 45 0.84 -26.26 7.21
C LEU A 45 1.07 -26.30 8.73
N ILE A 46 2.17 -25.72 9.21
CA ILE A 46 2.52 -25.63 10.64
C ILE A 46 1.52 -24.72 11.37
N GLU A 47 0.99 -23.69 10.72
CA GLU A 47 -0.03 -22.80 11.29
C GLU A 47 -1.42 -23.46 11.48
N LYS A 48 -1.66 -24.64 10.89
CA LYS A 48 -2.96 -25.33 11.02
C LYS A 48 -3.07 -26.14 12.32
N ASP A 49 -4.32 -26.36 12.73
CA ASP A 49 -4.65 -27.20 13.88
C ASP A 49 -4.01 -28.60 13.79
N GLU A 50 -3.22 -28.94 14.80
CA GLU A 50 -2.50 -30.22 14.88
C GLU A 50 -3.44 -31.42 14.75
N SER A 51 -4.62 -31.35 15.38
CA SER A 51 -5.62 -32.43 15.35
C SER A 51 -6.13 -32.72 13.94
N LYS A 52 -6.15 -31.72 13.06
CA LYS A 52 -6.57 -31.86 11.66
C LYS A 52 -5.46 -32.45 10.81
N LEU A 53 -4.22 -32.03 11.04
CA LEU A 53 -3.04 -32.56 10.33
C LEU A 53 -2.85 -34.06 10.60
N ILE A 54 -2.99 -34.49 11.85
CA ILE A 54 -2.90 -35.92 12.23
C ILE A 54 -3.98 -36.75 11.51
N LYS A 55 -5.22 -36.24 11.44
CA LYS A 55 -6.31 -36.90 10.70
C LYS A 55 -5.97 -37.04 9.21
N MET A 56 -5.41 -36.01 8.59
CA MET A 56 -5.00 -36.04 7.18
C MET A 56 -3.80 -36.95 6.93
N LEU A 57 -2.90 -37.10 7.91
CA LEU A 57 -1.76 -38.01 7.84
C LEU A 57 -2.22 -39.48 7.88
N HIS A 58 -3.15 -39.81 8.77
CA HIS A 58 -3.66 -41.19 8.90
C HIS A 58 -4.69 -41.57 7.82
N THR A 59 -5.33 -40.59 7.18
CA THR A 59 -6.25 -40.83 6.07
C THR A 59 -5.46 -41.10 4.79
N LYS A 60 -5.28 -42.38 4.47
CA LYS A 60 -4.53 -42.83 3.29
C LYS A 60 -5.47 -43.09 2.11
N LYS A 61 -5.03 -42.66 0.93
CA LYS A 61 -5.60 -43.07 -0.36
C LYS A 61 -4.49 -43.73 -1.17
N GLY A 62 -4.38 -45.05 -1.04
CA GLY A 62 -3.31 -45.83 -1.66
C GLY A 62 -1.95 -45.57 -1.00
N GLN A 63 -0.94 -45.20 -1.81
CA GLN A 63 0.42 -44.93 -1.34
C GLN A 63 0.63 -43.51 -0.78
N TYR A 64 -0.36 -42.63 -0.96
CA TYR A 64 -0.30 -41.23 -0.55
C TYR A 64 -1.32 -40.94 0.55
N THR A 65 -0.99 -39.96 1.37
CA THR A 65 -1.85 -39.42 2.43
C THR A 65 -2.67 -38.25 1.91
N GLU A 66 -3.78 -37.94 2.56
CA GLU A 66 -4.53 -36.71 2.26
C GLU A 66 -3.66 -35.45 2.45
N LEU A 67 -2.70 -35.52 3.36
CA LEU A 67 -1.70 -34.48 3.56
C LEU A 67 -0.83 -34.24 2.32
N ASP A 68 -0.38 -35.30 1.65
CA ASP A 68 0.39 -35.16 0.41
C ASP A 68 -0.45 -34.47 -0.67
N PHE A 69 -1.71 -34.85 -0.84
CA PHE A 69 -2.60 -34.21 -1.82
C PHE A 69 -2.83 -32.74 -1.50
N TYR A 70 -2.98 -32.40 -0.22
CA TYR A 70 -3.11 -31.02 0.22
C TYR A 70 -1.88 -30.20 -0.16
N ILE A 71 -0.68 -30.70 0.13
CA ILE A 71 0.59 -30.03 -0.17
C ILE A 71 0.76 -29.85 -1.68
N LEU A 72 0.59 -30.91 -2.47
CA LEU A 72 0.72 -30.84 -3.93
C LEU A 72 -0.27 -29.84 -4.54
N ARG A 73 -1.51 -29.79 -4.02
CA ARG A 73 -2.50 -28.81 -4.44
C ARG A 73 -2.10 -27.39 -4.06
N MET A 74 -1.55 -27.20 -2.86
CA MET A 74 -1.14 -25.89 -2.36
C MET A 74 0.07 -25.35 -3.14
N ILE A 75 1.03 -26.22 -3.50
CA ILE A 75 2.16 -25.87 -4.38
C ILE A 75 1.62 -25.36 -5.72
N LYS A 76 0.72 -26.11 -6.37
CA LYS A 76 0.10 -25.67 -7.63
C LYS A 76 -0.63 -24.34 -7.50
N LEU A 77 -1.36 -24.15 -6.39
CA LEU A 77 -2.11 -22.92 -6.14
C LEU A 77 -1.15 -21.73 -5.97
N ASN A 78 -0.06 -21.89 -5.23
CA ASN A 78 0.94 -20.85 -5.03
C ASN A 78 1.71 -20.50 -6.31
N VAL A 79 1.93 -21.47 -7.20
CA VAL A 79 2.62 -21.23 -8.48
C VAL A 79 1.70 -20.48 -9.46
N TYR A 80 0.47 -20.97 -9.69
CA TYR A 80 -0.36 -20.50 -10.81
C TYR A 80 -1.40 -19.44 -10.42
N SER A 81 -1.81 -19.35 -9.15
CA SER A 81 -2.87 -18.40 -8.76
C SER A 81 -2.28 -17.04 -8.42
N PRO A 82 -2.68 -15.96 -9.12
CA PRO A 82 -2.16 -14.60 -8.86
C PRO A 82 -2.60 -14.05 -7.50
N THR A 83 -3.68 -14.60 -6.93
CA THR A 83 -4.19 -14.25 -5.60
C THR A 83 -3.67 -15.17 -4.49
N SER A 84 -2.76 -16.10 -4.81
CA SER A 84 -2.19 -16.99 -3.81
C SER A 84 -1.37 -16.23 -2.76
N PRO A 85 -1.22 -16.78 -1.54
CA PRO A 85 -0.39 -16.19 -0.50
C PRO A 85 1.03 -15.89 -0.98
N TYR A 86 1.62 -16.81 -1.75
CA TYR A 86 2.95 -16.65 -2.32
C TYR A 86 2.99 -15.48 -3.32
N GLN A 87 2.16 -15.51 -4.38
CA GLN A 87 2.16 -14.47 -5.42
C GLN A 87 1.78 -13.09 -4.88
N ASN A 88 0.93 -13.02 -3.85
CA ASN A 88 0.54 -11.74 -3.26
C ASN A 88 1.65 -11.13 -2.38
N LYS A 89 2.46 -11.96 -1.70
CA LYS A 89 3.63 -11.52 -0.92
C LYS A 89 4.81 -11.17 -1.83
N PHE A 90 5.06 -11.99 -2.85
CA PHE A 90 6.20 -11.89 -3.76
C PHE A 90 5.77 -11.39 -5.13
N LYS A 91 4.93 -10.33 -5.17
CA LYS A 91 4.59 -9.69 -6.45
C LYS A 91 5.87 -9.21 -7.09
N HIS A 92 6.25 -9.86 -8.17
CA HIS A 92 7.30 -9.36 -9.05
C HIS A 92 6.89 -7.97 -9.48
N ILE A 93 7.70 -6.98 -9.10
CA ILE A 93 7.73 -5.70 -9.80
C ILE A 93 7.90 -6.09 -11.27
N PRO A 94 7.10 -5.56 -12.21
CA PRO A 94 7.30 -5.83 -13.62
C PRO A 94 8.66 -5.25 -14.03
N ALA A 95 9.72 -6.01 -13.75
CA ALA A 95 11.00 -5.87 -14.38
C ALA A 95 10.72 -6.38 -15.78
N ASN A 96 10.40 -5.46 -16.69
CA ASN A 96 10.64 -5.72 -18.10
C ASN A 96 12.08 -6.25 -18.15
N SER A 97 12.28 -7.55 -18.37
CA SER A 97 13.62 -8.18 -18.29
C SER A 97 14.58 -7.62 -19.35
N VAL A 98 14.10 -6.69 -20.16
CA VAL A 98 14.82 -5.84 -21.11
C VAL A 98 15.58 -4.68 -20.43
N VAL A 99 15.28 -4.32 -19.19
CA VAL A 99 15.95 -3.20 -18.50
C VAL A 99 17.20 -3.69 -17.78
N ASP A 100 18.30 -3.77 -18.51
CA ASP A 100 19.63 -3.97 -17.95
C ASP A 100 20.03 -2.72 -17.15
N TYR A 101 19.91 -2.80 -15.82
CA TYR A 101 20.25 -1.70 -14.91
C TYR A 101 21.72 -1.28 -14.99
N ARG A 102 22.62 -2.14 -15.52
CA ARG A 102 24.02 -1.78 -15.79
C ARG A 102 24.19 -0.96 -17.06
N LYS A 103 23.17 -0.93 -17.92
CA LYS A 103 23.09 -0.10 -19.14
C LYS A 103 22.16 1.10 -18.98
N LEU A 104 21.58 1.32 -17.79
CA LEU A 104 20.87 2.55 -17.51
C LEU A 104 21.91 3.67 -17.47
N ASN A 105 22.04 4.39 -18.58
CA ASN A 105 22.79 5.64 -18.61
C ASN A 105 21.88 6.73 -18.03
N ILE A 106 21.81 6.76 -16.70
CA ILE A 106 21.12 7.83 -15.98
C ILE A 106 22.04 9.04 -16.12
N GLU A 107 21.57 10.06 -16.84
CA GLU A 107 22.26 11.34 -16.82
C GLU A 107 22.23 11.87 -15.38
N ASP A 108 23.40 12.24 -14.85
CA ASP A 108 23.52 13.01 -13.62
C ASP A 108 22.97 14.43 -13.89
N CYS A 109 21.65 14.52 -14.05
CA CYS A 109 20.96 15.78 -14.09
C CYS A 109 20.89 16.30 -12.67
N GLU A 110 21.32 17.54 -12.46
CA GLU A 110 20.96 18.28 -11.26
C GLU A 110 19.44 18.38 -11.22
N TYR A 111 18.80 17.57 -10.38
CA TYR A 111 17.40 17.77 -10.07
C TYR A 111 17.31 19.08 -9.30
N GLU A 112 16.61 20.07 -9.85
CA GLU A 112 16.17 21.20 -9.05
C GLU A 112 15.22 20.64 -7.97
N GLU A 113 15.76 20.37 -6.79
CA GLU A 113 14.98 19.98 -5.62
C GLU A 113 14.18 21.21 -5.20
N THR A 114 13.01 21.40 -5.82
CA THR A 114 12.11 22.47 -5.45
C THR A 114 11.59 22.18 -4.05
N ASP A 115 11.96 23.01 -3.08
CA ASP A 115 11.42 22.96 -1.72
C ASP A 115 9.96 23.43 -1.74
N ARG A 116 9.08 22.52 -2.20
CA ARG A 116 7.62 22.72 -2.24
C ARG A 116 7.09 23.14 -0.86
N PRO A 117 7.55 22.56 0.28
CA PRO A 117 7.20 23.08 1.60
C PRO A 117 7.52 24.57 1.79
N ALA A 118 8.70 25.03 1.40
CA ALA A 118 9.06 26.45 1.50
C ALA A 118 8.19 27.34 0.59
N GLU A 119 7.88 26.91 -0.63
CA GLU A 119 6.98 27.62 -1.54
C GLU A 119 5.58 27.76 -0.94
N ILE A 120 5.03 26.67 -0.41
CA ILE A 120 3.72 26.65 0.25
C ILE A 120 3.71 27.60 1.45
N LEU A 121 4.77 27.59 2.27
CA LEU A 121 4.90 28.47 3.42
C LEU A 121 4.97 29.95 3.00
N ALA A 122 5.72 30.27 1.94
CA ALA A 122 5.81 31.63 1.39
C ALA A 122 4.45 32.13 0.90
N GLN A 123 3.72 31.31 0.13
CA GLN A 123 2.36 31.62 -0.34
C GLN A 123 1.39 31.80 0.84
N PHE A 124 1.48 30.96 1.86
CA PHE A 124 0.64 31.05 3.06
C PHE A 124 0.88 32.36 3.83
N ASN A 125 2.15 32.76 3.97
CA ASN A 125 2.52 34.02 4.61
C ASN A 125 2.04 35.24 3.81
N GLN A 126 2.08 35.19 2.47
CA GLN A 126 1.51 36.24 1.62
C GLN A 126 0.00 36.39 1.84
N VAL A 127 -0.74 35.28 1.86
CA VAL A 127 -2.19 35.30 2.15
C VAL A 127 -2.44 35.88 3.54
N ARG A 128 -1.62 35.53 4.54
CA ARG A 128 -1.75 36.03 5.92
C ARG A 128 -1.48 37.54 6.03
N ALA A 129 -0.46 38.05 5.35
CA ALA A 129 -0.17 39.50 5.32
C ALA A 129 -1.34 40.27 4.68
N ILE A 130 -1.80 39.81 3.52
CA ILE A 130 -2.93 40.42 2.80
C ILE A 130 -4.21 40.38 3.62
N PHE A 131 -4.46 39.28 4.32
CA PHE A 131 -5.60 39.11 5.21
C PHE A 131 -5.55 40.07 6.40
N ASN A 132 -4.37 40.27 7.02
CA ASN A 132 -4.19 41.24 8.10
C ASN A 132 -4.39 42.68 7.63
N ASP A 133 -3.97 43.01 6.41
CA ASP A 133 -4.15 44.34 5.82
C ASP A 133 -5.57 44.60 5.30
N LEU A 134 -6.42 43.57 5.18
CA LEU A 134 -7.80 43.74 4.76
C LEU A 134 -8.64 44.16 5.97
N CYS A 135 -9.27 45.33 5.89
CA CYS A 135 -10.25 45.80 6.87
C CYS A 135 -11.57 45.02 6.72
N LEU A 136 -11.59 43.78 7.19
CA LEU A 136 -12.77 42.90 7.21
C LEU A 136 -13.55 43.08 8.52
N CYS A 137 -14.86 42.88 8.46
CA CYS A 137 -15.66 42.78 9.68
C CYS A 137 -15.25 41.53 10.49
N GLU A 138 -15.37 41.60 11.81
CA GLU A 138 -14.97 40.52 12.74
C GLU A 138 -15.59 39.17 12.37
N LYS A 139 -16.85 39.17 11.89
CA LYS A 139 -17.53 37.97 11.41
C LYS A 139 -16.83 37.34 10.21
N ALA A 140 -16.50 38.13 9.19
CA ALA A 140 -15.81 37.64 8.00
C ALA A 140 -14.39 37.17 8.31
N ARG A 141 -13.73 37.78 9.29
CA ARG A 141 -12.41 37.37 9.79
C ARG A 141 -12.47 35.98 10.42
N ASN A 142 -13.41 35.77 11.34
CA ASN A 142 -13.57 34.51 12.05
C ASN A 142 -13.97 33.36 11.11
N VAL A 143 -14.83 33.63 10.12
CA VAL A 143 -15.26 32.63 9.12
C VAL A 143 -14.07 32.19 8.25
N PHE A 144 -13.24 33.13 7.81
CA PHE A 144 -12.06 32.82 7.01
C PHE A 144 -11.00 32.09 7.84
N GLU A 145 -10.73 32.50 9.08
CA GLU A 145 -9.79 31.81 9.98
C GLU A 145 -10.20 30.38 10.29
N HIS A 146 -11.48 30.16 10.57
CA HIS A 146 -11.99 28.83 10.87
C HIS A 146 -11.84 27.86 9.68
N ARG A 147 -12.03 28.34 8.45
CA ARG A 147 -11.96 27.48 7.26
C ARG A 147 -10.56 27.36 6.67
N PHE A 148 -9.83 28.45 6.56
CA PHE A 148 -8.56 28.52 5.82
C PHE A 148 -7.35 28.24 6.72
N PHE A 149 -7.31 28.81 7.93
CA PHE A 149 -6.17 28.66 8.84
C PHE A 149 -6.33 27.45 9.76
N ASN A 150 -7.55 27.15 10.22
CA ASN A 150 -7.80 26.03 11.14
C ASN A 150 -8.28 24.74 10.45
N ASP A 151 -8.46 24.78 9.12
CA ASP A 151 -8.96 23.67 8.28
C ASP A 151 -10.24 22.98 8.81
N ARG A 152 -11.11 23.73 9.51
CA ARG A 152 -12.33 23.18 10.09
C ARG A 152 -13.49 23.20 9.11
N SER A 153 -14.37 22.21 9.25
CA SER A 153 -15.62 22.17 8.51
C SER A 153 -16.60 23.22 9.03
N PHE A 154 -17.35 23.87 8.14
CA PHE A 154 -18.44 24.77 8.54
C PHE A 154 -19.58 24.08 9.30
N SER A 155 -19.57 22.74 9.37
CA SER A 155 -20.46 21.97 10.25
C SER A 155 -20.12 22.12 11.74
N GLU A 156 -18.87 22.45 12.07
CA GLU A 156 -18.40 22.64 13.46
C GLU A 156 -18.46 24.11 13.91
N TRP A 157 -19.01 24.99 13.05
CA TRP A 157 -19.16 26.40 13.35
C TRP A 157 -20.15 26.59 14.50
N LYS A 158 -19.70 27.24 15.58
CA LYS A 158 -20.49 27.47 16.80
C LYS A 158 -21.42 28.69 16.73
N GLY A 159 -21.47 29.41 15.60
CA GLY A 159 -22.28 30.61 15.43
C GLY A 159 -23.72 30.33 14.96
N PRO A 160 -24.63 31.32 15.08
CA PRO A 160 -26.04 31.19 14.69
C PRO A 160 -26.29 31.24 13.17
N GLU A 161 -25.23 31.36 12.37
CA GLU A 161 -25.29 31.61 10.93
C GLU A 161 -25.53 30.31 10.14
N SER A 162 -26.29 30.43 9.05
CA SER A 162 -26.57 29.28 8.19
C SER A 162 -25.32 28.87 7.39
N LYS A 163 -25.16 27.58 7.10
CA LYS A 163 -24.05 27.07 6.26
C LYS A 163 -23.93 27.81 4.93
N LYS A 164 -25.06 28.20 4.32
CA LYS A 164 -25.08 28.96 3.06
C LYS A 164 -24.43 30.34 3.21
N GLU A 165 -24.76 31.05 4.29
CA GLU A 165 -24.22 32.38 4.59
C GLU A 165 -22.71 32.32 4.85
N LEU A 166 -22.24 31.30 5.58
CA LEU A 166 -20.81 31.07 5.82
C LEU A 166 -20.03 30.88 4.51
N TYR A 167 -20.56 30.07 3.58
CA TYR A 167 -19.93 29.88 2.27
C TYR A 167 -19.94 31.15 1.41
N GLU A 168 -20.99 31.96 1.49
CA GLU A 168 -21.05 33.23 0.77
C GLU A 168 -20.05 34.26 1.31
N ILE A 169 -19.96 34.39 2.64
CA ILE A 169 -18.99 35.26 3.31
C ILE A 169 -17.57 34.80 2.94
N TYR A 170 -17.30 33.49 3.03
CA TYR A 170 -16.01 32.91 2.67
C TYR A 170 -15.65 33.15 1.19
N LYS A 171 -16.59 32.97 0.26
CA LYS A 171 -16.35 33.24 -1.17
C LYS A 171 -16.06 34.72 -1.42
N LYS A 172 -16.76 35.63 -0.72
CA LYS A 172 -16.52 37.07 -0.82
C LYS A 172 -15.12 37.45 -0.29
N THR A 173 -14.70 36.91 0.86
CA THR A 173 -13.35 37.18 1.41
C THR A 173 -12.25 36.62 0.52
N VAL A 174 -12.40 35.40 0.00
CA VAL A 174 -11.46 34.80 -0.96
C VAL A 174 -11.36 35.65 -2.23
N LYS A 175 -12.48 36.17 -2.75
CA LYS A 175 -12.47 37.05 -3.93
C LYS A 175 -11.68 38.34 -3.65
N LEU A 176 -11.85 38.95 -2.47
CA LEU A 176 -11.11 40.15 -2.07
C LEU A 176 -9.60 39.87 -1.94
N ILE A 177 -9.22 38.76 -1.32
CA ILE A 177 -7.82 38.34 -1.18
C ILE A 177 -7.21 38.13 -2.58
N ARG A 178 -7.89 37.40 -3.47
CA ARG A 178 -7.44 37.19 -4.86
C ARG A 178 -7.30 38.50 -5.64
N MET A 179 -8.25 39.42 -5.50
CA MET A 179 -8.15 40.75 -6.14
C MET A 179 -6.94 41.54 -5.64
N LYS A 180 -6.59 41.41 -4.36
CA LYS A 180 -5.43 42.11 -3.78
C LYS A 180 -4.10 41.45 -4.18
N ILE A 181 -4.04 40.12 -4.25
CA ILE A 181 -2.90 39.38 -4.82
C ILE A 181 -2.67 39.80 -6.28
N ASN A 182 -3.72 39.79 -7.12
CA ASN A 182 -3.59 40.13 -8.53
C ASN A 182 -3.21 41.61 -8.77
N LYS A 183 -3.65 42.53 -7.90
CA LYS A 183 -3.22 43.93 -7.96
C LYS A 183 -1.74 44.11 -7.59
N ASN A 184 -1.20 43.28 -6.72
CA ASN A 184 0.24 43.28 -6.39
C ASN A 184 1.10 42.58 -7.46
N CYS A 185 0.51 41.77 -8.35
CA CYS A 185 1.18 41.15 -9.50
C CYS A 185 1.17 42.02 -10.78
N LEU A 186 0.58 43.22 -10.78
CA LEU A 186 0.57 44.15 -11.91
C LEU A 186 1.68 45.22 -11.81
N ILE A 187 2.90 44.80 -11.48
CA ILE A 187 4.13 45.61 -11.57
C ILE A 187 5.12 44.85 -12.46
#